data_AF-A0A817SAL2-F1
#
_entry.id   AF-A0A817SAL2-F1
#
_cell.length_a   1.000
_cell.length_b   1.000
_cell.length_c   1.000
_cell.angle_alpha   90.00
_cell.angle_beta   90.00
_cell.angle_gamma   90.00
#
_symmetry.space_group_name_H-M   'P 1'
#
loop_
_entity.id
_entity.type
_entity.pdbx_description
1 polymer ?
#
loop_
_entity_poly.entity_id
_entity_poly.type
_entity_poly.pdbx_seq_one_letter_code
_entity_poly.pdbx_strand_id
1 'polypeptide(L)'
;IQNKLSDPQKRALSHLTTNISSFKNLERHIASNSDAFDKWLNSTEITTQVPVVWENSNNNMNAIATAVYSMLLTRAVRPDRLIIAAKSFVDSVFGCEFVQKADALLNLEQIINEEV
;
A
#
# COMPACT_ATOMS: atom_id res chain seq x y z
N ILE A 1 7.44 9.55 -17.55
CA ILE A 1 6.61 9.22 -16.36
C ILE A 1 5.70 10.39 -15.97
N GLN A 2 6.23 11.61 -15.82
CA GLN A 2 5.42 12.80 -15.47
C GLN A 2 4.30 13.17 -16.47
N ASN A 3 4.32 12.68 -17.71
CA ASN A 3 3.23 12.93 -18.68
C ASN A 3 2.01 12.00 -18.55
N LYS A 4 2.09 10.91 -17.77
CA LYS A 4 0.98 9.95 -17.61
C LYS A 4 0.17 10.14 -16.32
N LEU A 5 0.69 10.91 -15.37
CA LEU A 5 0.05 11.18 -14.09
C LEU A 5 -0.69 12.51 -14.15
N SER A 6 -1.82 12.61 -13.43
CA SER A 6 -2.52 13.86 -13.19
C SER A 6 -1.72 14.79 -12.27
N ASP A 7 -1.95 16.09 -12.35
CA ASP A 7 -1.22 17.06 -11.51
C ASP A 7 -1.39 16.84 -9.99
N PRO A 8 -2.55 16.38 -9.48
CA PRO A 8 -2.66 15.96 -8.08
C PRO A 8 -1.73 14.78 -7.73
N GLN A 9 -1.64 13.76 -8.59
CA GLN A 9 -0.77 12.61 -8.37
C GLN A 9 0.71 13.02 -8.40
N LYS A 10 1.10 13.90 -9.33
CA LYS A 10 2.47 14.45 -9.38
C LYS A 10 2.83 15.20 -8.10
N ARG A 11 1.92 16.04 -7.60
CA ARG A 11 2.12 16.76 -6.32
C ARG A 11 2.24 15.80 -5.14
N ALA A 12 1.39 14.79 -5.07
CA ALA A 12 1.44 13.78 -4.02
C ALA A 12 2.78 13.00 -4.04
N LEU A 13 3.26 12.62 -5.24
CA LEU A 13 4.57 11.99 -5.40
C LEU A 13 5.71 12.93 -5.00
N SER A 14 5.69 14.19 -5.42
CA SER A 14 6.71 15.17 -5.02
C SER A 14 6.76 15.37 -3.51
N HIS A 15 5.60 15.36 -2.85
CA HIS A 15 5.52 15.42 -1.39
C HIS A 15 6.09 14.15 -0.75
N LEU A 16 5.82 12.98 -1.32
CA LEU A 16 6.35 11.69 -0.85
C LEU A 16 7.88 11.65 -0.93
N THR A 17 8.46 12.04 -2.06
CA THR A 17 9.92 12.00 -2.28
C THR A 17 10.69 13.00 -1.42
N THR A 18 10.05 14.13 -1.07
CA THR A 18 10.67 15.18 -0.25
C THR A 18 10.65 14.83 1.24
N ASN A 19 9.55 14.22 1.73
CA ASN A 19 9.37 13.95 3.15
C ASN A 19 9.87 12.57 3.59
N ILE A 20 10.01 11.62 2.67
CA ILE A 20 10.43 10.24 3.00
C ILE A 20 11.70 9.89 2.23
N SER A 21 12.81 9.76 2.95
CA SER A 21 14.13 9.49 2.38
C SER A 21 14.20 8.20 1.56
N SER A 22 13.44 7.17 1.94
CA SER A 22 13.34 5.90 1.18
C SER A 22 12.76 6.07 -0.22
N PHE A 23 12.07 7.17 -0.50
CA PHE A 23 11.50 7.49 -1.81
C PHE A 23 12.32 8.53 -2.59
N LYS A 24 13.50 8.93 -2.11
CA LYS A 24 14.31 9.98 -2.74
C LYS A 24 14.67 9.69 -4.20
N ASN A 25 14.89 8.42 -4.54
CA ASN A 25 15.21 7.97 -5.90
C ASN A 25 14.01 7.37 -6.65
N LEU A 26 12.77 7.63 -6.20
CA LEU A 26 11.55 7.05 -6.77
C LEU A 26 11.47 7.19 -8.30
N GLU A 27 11.76 8.37 -8.85
CA GLU A 27 11.68 8.59 -10.30
C GLU A 27 12.64 7.68 -11.07
N ARG A 28 13.84 7.45 -10.52
CA ARG A 28 14.83 6.53 -11.10
C ARG A 28 14.32 5.09 -11.05
N HIS A 29 13.78 4.65 -9.92
CA HIS A 29 13.24 3.29 -9.77
C HIS A 29 12.02 3.04 -10.67
N ILE A 30 11.14 4.03 -10.81
CA ILE A 30 10.02 3.94 -11.75
C ILE A 30 10.54 3.88 -13.19
N ALA A 31 11.57 4.64 -13.54
CA ALA A 31 12.15 4.58 -14.89
C ALA A 31 12.77 3.21 -15.20
N SER A 32 13.52 2.65 -14.24
CA SER A 32 14.12 1.31 -14.35
C SER A 32 13.08 0.19 -14.45
N ASN A 33 11.93 0.33 -13.77
CA ASN A 33 10.84 -0.65 -13.76
C ASN A 33 9.57 -0.14 -14.44
N SER A 34 9.73 0.62 -15.53
CA SER A 34 8.64 1.38 -16.17
C SER A 34 7.50 0.49 -16.67
N ASP A 35 7.81 -0.67 -17.26
CA ASP A 35 6.79 -1.61 -17.74
C ASP A 35 5.92 -2.17 -16.60
N ALA A 36 6.55 -2.55 -15.48
CA ALA A 36 5.83 -3.07 -14.32
C ALA A 36 4.97 -1.99 -13.67
N PHE A 37 5.51 -0.77 -13.57
CA PHE A 37 4.77 0.38 -13.06
C PHE A 37 3.60 0.76 -13.97
N ASP A 38 3.79 0.76 -15.28
CA ASP A 38 2.74 1.06 -16.25
C ASP A 38 1.64 -0.01 -16.24
N LYS A 39 2.00 -1.29 -16.14
CA LYS A 39 1.02 -2.38 -15.94
C LYS A 39 0.24 -2.19 -14.65
N TRP A 40 0.92 -1.89 -13.54
CA TRP A 40 0.25 -1.63 -12.27
C TRP A 40 -0.65 -0.39 -12.30
N LEU A 41 -0.21 0.68 -12.94
CA LEU A 41 -0.96 1.93 -13.07
C LEU A 41 -2.26 1.73 -13.86
N ASN A 42 -2.19 0.97 -14.96
CA ASN A 42 -3.33 0.75 -15.85
C ASN A 42 -4.16 -0.50 -15.51
N SER A 43 -3.74 -1.31 -14.54
CA SER A 43 -4.44 -2.54 -14.20
C SER A 43 -5.81 -2.28 -13.56
N THR A 44 -6.82 -3.01 -14.01
CA THR A 44 -8.14 -3.07 -13.40
C THR A 44 -8.23 -4.09 -12.27
N GLU A 45 -7.26 -5.02 -12.20
CA GLU A 45 -7.22 -6.13 -11.25
C GLU A 45 -6.91 -5.65 -9.83
N ILE A 46 -7.73 -6.11 -8.88
CA ILE A 46 -7.60 -5.81 -7.44
C ILE A 46 -6.33 -6.44 -6.85
N THR A 47 -5.91 -7.57 -7.41
CA THR A 47 -4.77 -8.37 -6.94
C THR A 47 -3.42 -7.90 -7.47
N THR A 48 -3.39 -6.82 -8.25
CA THR A 48 -2.15 -6.36 -8.89
C THR A 48 -1.12 -5.97 -7.85
N GLN A 49 0.03 -6.65 -7.87
CA GLN A 49 1.12 -6.37 -6.95
C GLN A 49 1.66 -4.95 -7.15
N VAL A 50 1.84 -4.22 -6.04
CA VAL A 50 2.42 -2.87 -6.05
C VAL A 50 3.92 -2.98 -6.38
N PRO A 51 4.43 -2.21 -7.35
CA PRO A 51 5.85 -2.23 -7.70
C PRO A 51 6.70 -1.63 -6.58
N VAL A 52 7.82 -2.28 -6.27
CA VAL A 52 8.80 -1.79 -5.30
C VAL A 52 9.64 -0.71 -5.98
N VAL A 53 9.45 0.54 -5.56
CA VAL A 53 10.10 1.74 -6.14
C VAL A 53 10.80 2.60 -5.07
N TRP A 54 11.05 2.00 -3.91
CA TRP A 54 11.70 2.61 -2.76
C TRP A 54 12.96 1.85 -2.40
N GLU A 55 13.84 2.50 -1.64
CA GLU A 55 15.10 1.93 -1.19
C GLU A 55 15.02 1.49 0.27
N ASN A 56 15.73 0.40 0.58
CA ASN A 56 15.88 -0.11 1.94
C ASN A 56 16.91 0.73 2.69
N SER A 57 16.51 1.92 3.16
CA SER A 57 17.43 2.87 3.78
C SER A 57 18.10 2.32 5.05
N ASN A 58 17.45 1.39 5.78
CA ASN A 58 17.88 0.94 7.11
C ASN A 58 17.99 -0.59 7.28
N ASN A 59 18.05 -1.39 6.21
CA ASN A 59 18.12 -2.87 6.26
C ASN A 59 17.01 -3.61 7.05
N ASN A 60 16.02 -2.90 7.59
CA ASN A 60 14.90 -3.42 8.38
C ASN A 60 13.60 -3.46 7.56
N MET A 61 13.67 -3.84 6.29
CA MET A 61 12.46 -3.99 5.46
C MET A 61 11.78 -5.31 5.81
N ASN A 62 10.82 -5.24 6.73
CA ASN A 62 9.94 -6.35 7.05
C ASN A 62 8.63 -6.27 6.25
N ALA A 63 7.79 -7.30 6.33
CA ALA A 63 6.51 -7.36 5.62
C ALA A 63 5.61 -6.15 5.93
N ILE A 64 5.62 -5.68 7.18
CA ILE A 64 4.84 -4.53 7.64
C ILE A 64 5.31 -3.24 6.97
N ALA A 65 6.63 -2.96 6.99
CA ALA A 65 7.21 -1.80 6.35
C ALA A 65 6.94 -1.77 4.84
N THR A 66 7.05 -2.95 4.20
CA THR A 66 6.72 -3.13 2.78
C THR A 66 5.25 -2.80 2.50
N ALA A 67 4.35 -3.26 3.34
CA ALA A 67 2.92 -2.98 3.21
C ALA A 67 2.59 -1.50 3.42
N VAL A 68 3.21 -0.83 4.39
CA VAL A 68 3.07 0.63 4.59
C VAL A 68 3.56 1.40 3.37
N TYR A 69 4.73 1.07 2.85
CA TYR A 69 5.30 1.78 1.70
C TYR A 69 4.48 1.55 0.42
N SER A 70 3.98 0.32 0.24
CA SER A 70 3.03 0.00 -0.83
C SER A 70 1.73 0.82 -0.71
N MET A 71 1.22 0.99 0.51
CA MET A 71 0.03 1.80 0.78
C MET A 71 0.29 3.30 0.53
N LEU A 72 1.45 3.83 0.90
CA LEU A 72 1.82 5.23 0.64
C LEU A 72 1.93 5.52 -0.87
N LEU A 73 2.57 4.62 -1.62
CA LEU A 73 2.65 4.73 -3.07
C LEU A 73 1.26 4.64 -3.72
N THR A 74 0.45 3.67 -3.28
CA THR A 74 -0.93 3.50 -3.76
C THR A 74 -1.76 4.74 -3.46
N ARG A 75 -1.66 5.32 -2.26
CA ARG A 75 -2.35 6.58 -1.91
C ARG A 75 -1.99 7.73 -2.86
N ALA A 76 -0.70 7.86 -3.21
CA ALA A 76 -0.23 8.97 -4.03
C ALA A 76 -0.63 8.81 -5.52
N VAL A 77 -0.62 7.58 -6.04
CA VAL A 77 -0.79 7.31 -7.47
C VAL A 77 -2.17 6.74 -7.81
N ARG A 78 -2.74 5.88 -6.97
CA ARG A 78 -4.01 5.17 -7.19
C ARG A 78 -4.89 5.21 -5.93
N PRO A 79 -5.41 6.40 -5.55
CA PRO A 79 -6.22 6.55 -4.35
C PRO A 79 -7.49 5.67 -4.37
N ASP A 80 -7.98 5.28 -5.55
CA ASP A 80 -9.08 4.33 -5.74
C ASP A 80 -8.81 2.96 -5.11
N ARG A 81 -7.54 2.55 -5.00
CA ARG A 81 -7.14 1.25 -4.45
C ARG A 81 -6.58 1.33 -3.04
N LEU A 82 -6.70 2.48 -2.37
CA LEU A 82 -6.18 2.68 -1.02
C LEU A 82 -6.77 1.66 -0.02
N ILE A 83 -8.07 1.34 -0.14
CA ILE A 83 -8.73 0.39 0.77
C ILE A 83 -8.12 -1.01 0.65
N ILE A 84 -7.80 -1.45 -0.58
CA ILE A 84 -7.18 -2.76 -0.81
C ILE A 84 -5.76 -2.79 -0.23
N ALA A 85 -4.97 -1.73 -0.45
CA ALA A 85 -3.64 -1.62 0.13
C ALA A 85 -3.66 -1.54 1.67
N ALA A 86 -4.67 -0.86 2.23
CA ALA A 86 -4.90 -0.82 3.67
C ALA A 86 -5.27 -2.19 4.22
N LYS A 87 -6.12 -2.96 3.52
CA LYS A 87 -6.41 -4.35 3.86
C LYS A 87 -5.13 -5.19 3.87
N SER A 88 -4.28 -5.11 2.84
CA SER A 88 -3.01 -5.84 2.83
C SER A 88 -2.08 -5.45 3.99
N PHE A 89 -2.08 -4.19 4.42
CA PHE A 89 -1.37 -3.75 5.61
C PHE A 89 -1.94 -4.35 6.89
N VAL A 90 -3.27 -4.31 7.06
CA VAL A 90 -3.97 -4.94 8.20
C VAL A 90 -3.67 -6.43 8.25
N ASP A 91 -3.77 -7.13 7.12
CA ASP A 91 -3.48 -8.56 7.01
C ASP A 91 -2.00 -8.86 7.36
N SER A 92 -1.06 -7.96 7.04
CA SER A 92 0.36 -8.10 7.38
C SER A 92 0.68 -7.88 8.86
N VAL A 93 -0.13 -7.08 9.56
CA VAL A 93 0.08 -6.74 10.98
C VAL A 93 -0.72 -7.65 11.91
N PHE A 94 -1.98 -7.92 11.59
CA PHE A 94 -2.94 -8.61 12.45
C PHE A 94 -3.31 -10.02 11.93
N GLY A 95 -2.83 -10.40 10.74
CA GLY A 95 -3.16 -11.67 10.10
C GLY A 95 -4.42 -11.59 9.22
N CYS A 96 -4.52 -12.53 8.28
CA CYS A 96 -5.52 -12.55 7.21
C CYS A 96 -6.97 -12.66 7.71
N GLU A 97 -7.16 -13.23 8.90
CA GLU A 97 -8.48 -13.47 9.49
C GLU A 97 -9.01 -12.28 10.29
N PHE A 98 -8.20 -11.26 10.54
CA PHE A 98 -8.57 -10.17 11.45
C PHE A 98 -9.86 -9.46 11.01
N VAL A 99 -9.95 -9.11 9.73
CA VAL A 99 -11.16 -8.47 9.17
C VAL A 99 -12.33 -9.45 9.12
N GLN A 100 -12.09 -10.72 8.80
CA GLN A 100 -13.15 -11.74 8.72
C GLN A 100 -13.78 -12.03 10.10
N LYS A 101 -12.98 -11.98 11.17
CA LYS A 101 -13.46 -12.11 12.55
C LYS A 101 -14.31 -10.91 12.97
N ALA A 102 -14.03 -9.72 12.45
CA ALA A 102 -14.85 -8.54 12.68
C ALA A 102 -16.20 -8.60 11.92
N ASP A 103 -16.21 -9.22 10.74
CA ASP A 103 -17.41 -9.43 9.92
C ASP A 103 -18.23 -10.67 10.33
N ALA A 104 -17.69 -11.52 11.21
CA ALA A 104 -18.43 -12.66 11.73
C ALA A 104 -19.67 -12.17 12.48
N LEU A 105 -20.81 -12.85 12.28
CA LEU A 105 -22.03 -12.63 13.06
C LEU A 105 -21.66 -12.67 14.55
N LEU A 106 -21.83 -11.53 15.24
CA LEU A 106 -21.55 -11.39 16.66
C LEU A 106 -22.30 -12.49 17.42
N ASN A 107 -21.55 -13.45 17.96
CA ASN A 107 -22.12 -14.46 18.81
C ASN A 107 -22.35 -13.85 20.20
N LEU A 108 -23.52 -13.22 20.37
CA LEU A 108 -23.90 -12.53 21.61
C LEU A 108 -23.89 -13.47 22.83
N GLU A 109 -24.18 -14.75 22.63
CA GLU A 109 -24.13 -15.77 23.69
C GLU A 109 -22.70 -15.99 24.19
N GLN A 110 -21.73 -16.04 23.27
CA GLN A 110 -20.31 -16.15 23.63
C GLN A 110 -19.82 -14.89 24.36
N ILE A 111 -20.21 -13.70 23.90
CA ILE A 111 -19.80 -12.43 24.51
C ILE A 111 -20.28 -12.34 25.97
N ILE A 112 -21.53 -12.71 26.25
CA ILE A 112 -22.10 -12.67 27.61
C ILE A 112 -21.38 -13.66 28.55
N ASN A 113 -20.93 -14.81 28.03
CA ASN A 113 -20.25 -15.82 28.83
C ASN A 113 -18.74 -15.57 29.01
N GLU A 114 -18.13 -14.75 28.14
CA GLU A 114 -16.71 -14.39 28.20
C GLU A 114 -16.45 -13.02 28.88
N GLU A 115 -17.46 -12.16 29.02
CA GLU A 115 -17.39 -10.97 29.88
C GLU A 115 -17.41 -11.40 31.36
N VAL A 116 -16.33 -11.09 32.08
CA VAL A 116 -16.23 -11.23 33.55
C VAL A 116 -16.69 -9.96 34.23
#